data_AF-A0AAV5N2G5-F1
#
_entry.id   AF-A0AAV5N2G5-F1
#
_cell.length_a   1.000
_cell.length_b   1.000
_cell.length_c   1.000
_cell.angle_alpha   90.00
_cell.angle_beta   90.00
_cell.angle_gamma   90.00
#
_symmetry.space_group_name_H-M   'P 1'
#
loop_
_entity.id
_entity.type
_entity.pdbx_description
1 polymer ?
#
loop_
_entity_poly.entity_id
_entity_poly.type
_entity_poly.pdbx_seq_one_letter_code
_entity_poly.pdbx_strand_id
1 'polypeptide(L)'
;MNTNLFTARWSRSGNLLCHGEWQITYNGIPILLPERLRDKDMGTYGIYDIMDPDNELFADGLKEDDWILANLEWLADFFTENDIPIEEPLIRQFYQAINRQDWRCTSCAGCM
;
A
#
# COMPACT_ATOMS: atom_id res chain seq x y z
N MET A 1 5.22 18.34 -13.32
CA MET A 1 5.44 17.54 -12.09
C MET A 1 4.07 17.01 -11.68
N ASN A 2 3.82 15.71 -11.86
CA ASN A 2 2.56 15.11 -11.39
C ASN A 2 2.70 14.90 -9.88
N THR A 3 2.10 15.79 -9.10
CA THR A 3 2.06 15.66 -7.65
C THR A 3 1.01 14.61 -7.30
N ASN A 4 1.43 13.49 -6.71
CA ASN A 4 0.50 12.48 -6.22
C ASN A 4 -0.32 13.10 -5.07
N LEU A 5 -1.66 13.06 -5.19
CA LEU A 5 -2.58 13.61 -4.18
C LEU A 5 -2.64 12.76 -2.91
N PHE A 6 -2.24 11.49 -3.03
CA PHE A 6 -2.15 10.56 -1.93
C PHE A 6 -0.75 10.53 -1.32
N THR A 7 -0.70 10.52 0.00
CA THR A 7 0.50 10.18 0.76
C THR A 7 0.16 9.00 1.65
N ALA A 8 0.88 7.90 1.48
CA ALA A 8 0.79 6.75 2.37
C ALA A 8 2.08 6.62 3.17
N ARG A 9 1.97 6.17 4.42
CA ARG A 9 3.09 5.87 5.29
C ARG A 9 2.74 4.70 6.19
N TRP A 10 3.70 3.78 6.35
CA TRP A 10 3.61 2.75 7.38
C TRP A 10 4.16 3.28 8.71
N SER A 11 3.43 3.07 9.81
CA SER A 11 3.74 3.67 11.11
C SER A 11 4.94 3.02 11.85
N ARG A 12 5.46 1.90 11.34
CA ARG A 12 6.58 1.16 11.92
C ARG A 12 7.67 0.88 10.90
N SER A 13 8.85 0.52 11.37
CA SER A 13 9.99 0.11 10.55
C SER A 13 10.84 -0.91 11.29
N GLY A 14 11.71 -1.62 10.57
CA GLY A 14 12.61 -2.62 11.14
C GLY A 14 11.86 -3.85 11.70
N ASN A 15 12.23 -4.27 12.91
CA ASN A 15 11.76 -5.55 13.49
C ASN A 15 10.31 -5.51 14.02
N LEU A 16 9.60 -4.39 13.85
CA LEU A 16 8.22 -4.21 14.31
C LEU A 16 7.26 -3.90 13.16
N LEU A 17 7.64 -4.24 11.92
CA LEU A 17 6.82 -4.00 10.73
C LEU A 17 5.42 -4.62 10.86
N CYS A 18 5.31 -5.82 11.44
CA CYS A 18 4.04 -6.52 11.64
C CYS A 18 3.09 -5.91 12.69
N HIS A 19 3.53 -4.90 13.43
CA HIS A 19 2.71 -4.17 14.43
C HIS A 19 2.48 -2.71 14.03
N GLY A 20 2.63 -2.41 12.74
CA GLY A 20 2.35 -1.10 12.19
C GLY A 20 0.91 -0.93 11.74
N GLU A 21 0.64 0.28 11.29
CA GLU A 21 -0.65 0.69 10.76
C GLU A 21 -0.41 1.66 9.61
N TRP A 22 -1.31 1.66 8.63
CA TRP A 22 -1.31 2.61 7.53
C TRP A 22 -1.78 3.99 7.97
N GLN A 23 -1.00 5.00 7.60
CA GLN A 23 -1.34 6.41 7.71
C GLN A 23 -1.46 6.96 6.30
N ILE A 24 -2.70 7.18 5.84
CA ILE A 24 -2.98 7.68 4.49
C ILE A 24 -3.64 9.05 4.56
N THR A 25 -3.18 9.95 3.70
CA THR A 25 -3.81 11.25 3.48
C THR A 25 -4.13 11.44 2.00
N TYR A 26 -5.24 12.13 1.73
CA TYR A 26 -5.64 12.59 0.41
C TYR A 26 -5.79 14.11 0.46
N ASN A 27 -5.05 14.85 -0.38
CA ASN A 27 -4.98 16.31 -0.31
C ASN A 27 -4.63 16.87 1.09
N GLY A 28 -3.85 16.12 1.87
CA GLY A 28 -3.49 16.46 3.24
C GLY A 28 -4.58 16.16 4.29
N ILE A 29 -5.73 15.65 3.88
CA ILE A 29 -6.81 15.20 4.78
C ILE A 29 -6.57 13.72 5.11
N PRO A 30 -6.52 13.34 6.40
CA PRO A 30 -6.42 11.94 6.79
C PRO A 30 -7.65 11.15 6.35
N ILE A 31 -7.43 10.01 5.71
CA ILE A 31 -8.48 9.08 5.29
C ILE A 31 -8.25 7.73 5.96
N LEU A 32 -9.32 7.08 6.37
CA LEU A 32 -9.25 5.82 7.12
C LEU A 32 -9.47 4.65 6.18
N LEU A 33 -8.51 3.73 6.18
CA LEU A 33 -8.68 2.45 5.50
C LEU A 33 -9.70 1.56 6.23
N PRO A 34 -10.32 0.62 5.50
CA PRO A 34 -11.11 -0.44 6.09
C PRO A 34 -10.31 -1.18 7.18
N GLU A 35 -10.97 -1.52 8.28
CA GLU A 35 -10.33 -2.11 9.46
C GLU A 35 -9.47 -3.34 9.12
N ARG A 36 -9.97 -4.21 8.25
CA ARG A 36 -9.28 -5.43 7.80
C ARG A 36 -7.97 -5.19 7.03
N LEU A 37 -7.69 -3.95 6.61
CA LEU A 37 -6.51 -3.54 5.84
C LEU A 37 -5.58 -2.61 6.61
N ARG A 38 -6.00 -2.05 7.76
CA ARG A 38 -5.23 -1.01 8.46
C ARG A 38 -3.88 -1.50 8.96
N ASP A 39 -3.82 -2.75 9.40
CA ASP A 39 -2.67 -3.40 10.04
C ASP A 39 -2.03 -4.49 9.15
N LYS A 40 -2.37 -4.52 7.87
CA LYS A 40 -1.84 -5.52 6.91
C LYS A 40 -1.01 -4.88 5.83
N ASP A 41 -0.13 -5.67 5.24
CA ASP A 41 0.49 -5.31 3.97
C ASP A 41 -0.58 -5.13 2.89
N MET A 42 -0.22 -4.35 1.86
CA MET A 42 -1.14 -4.04 0.77
C MET A 42 -1.00 -5.01 -0.40
N GLY A 43 -0.08 -5.98 -0.38
CA GLY A 43 0.04 -6.94 -1.48
C GLY A 43 0.46 -6.32 -2.83
N THR A 44 1.08 -5.13 -2.83
CA THR A 44 1.53 -4.47 -4.06
C THR A 44 2.82 -5.12 -4.60
N TYR A 45 3.15 -4.91 -5.87
CA TYR A 45 4.34 -5.53 -6.46
C TYR A 45 5.63 -4.88 -5.96
N GLY A 46 6.55 -5.68 -5.43
CA GLY A 46 7.87 -5.21 -5.03
C GLY A 46 8.82 -6.37 -4.77
N ILE A 47 10.12 -6.07 -4.68
CA ILE A 47 11.13 -7.01 -4.18
C ILE A 47 11.30 -6.71 -2.70
N TYR A 48 10.81 -7.62 -1.86
CA TYR A 48 10.71 -7.43 -0.41
C TYR A 48 11.84 -8.11 0.37
N ASP A 49 13.01 -8.22 -0.27
CA ASP A 49 14.24 -8.71 0.33
C ASP A 49 15.17 -7.54 0.69
N ILE A 50 15.58 -7.49 1.96
CA ILE A 50 16.48 -6.45 2.48
C ILE A 50 17.93 -6.73 2.06
N MET A 51 18.30 -8.00 1.87
CA MET A 51 19.65 -8.43 1.54
C MET A 51 19.95 -8.29 0.04
N ASP A 52 18.98 -8.57 -0.82
CA ASP A 52 19.13 -8.54 -2.27
C ASP A 52 17.93 -7.88 -2.97
N PRO A 53 17.86 -6.53 -2.98
CA PRO A 53 16.69 -5.78 -3.44
C PRO A 53 16.47 -5.84 -4.96
N ASP A 54 17.41 -6.38 -5.73
CA ASP A 54 17.32 -6.51 -7.20
C ASP A 54 16.96 -7.95 -7.62
N ASN A 55 16.80 -8.87 -6.66
CA ASN A 55 16.56 -10.27 -6.95
C ASN A 55 15.07 -10.55 -7.16
N GLU A 56 14.69 -10.64 -8.43
CA GLU A 56 13.31 -10.93 -8.86
C GLU A 56 12.75 -12.26 -8.33
N LEU A 57 13.58 -13.19 -7.84
CA LEU A 57 13.09 -14.41 -7.16
C LEU A 57 12.32 -14.10 -5.88
N PHE A 58 12.57 -12.93 -5.28
CA PHE A 58 11.87 -12.42 -4.10
C PHE A 58 10.83 -11.35 -4.45
N ALA A 59 10.49 -11.20 -5.74
CA ALA A 59 9.36 -10.38 -6.14
C ALA A 59 8.06 -11.02 -5.65
N ASP A 60 7.23 -10.22 -4.99
CA ASP A 60 5.94 -10.65 -4.45
C ASP A 60 4.87 -9.56 -4.65
N GLY A 61 3.60 -9.95 -4.55
CA GLY A 61 2.45 -9.08 -4.76
C GLY A 61 2.02 -8.91 -6.23
N LEU A 62 1.05 -8.04 -6.44
CA LEU A 62 0.43 -7.80 -7.75
C LEU A 62 0.88 -6.47 -8.37
N LYS A 63 1.11 -6.47 -9.68
CA LYS A 63 1.42 -5.25 -10.44
C LYS A 63 0.22 -4.31 -10.42
N GLU A 64 0.46 -3.02 -10.68
CA GLU A 64 -0.55 -1.96 -10.56
C GLU A 64 -1.92 -2.34 -11.17
N ASP A 65 -1.97 -2.77 -12.43
CA ASP A 65 -3.24 -3.12 -13.09
C ASP A 65 -3.94 -4.33 -12.45
N ASP A 66 -3.18 -5.41 -12.20
CA ASP A 66 -3.72 -6.64 -11.58
C ASP A 66 -4.19 -6.40 -10.15
N TRP A 67 -3.44 -5.59 -9.40
CA TRP A 67 -3.77 -5.20 -8.04
C TRP A 67 -5.06 -4.40 -8.00
N ILE A 68 -5.21 -3.41 -8.87
CA ILE A 68 -6.43 -2.58 -8.95
C ILE A 68 -7.64 -3.47 -9.26
N LEU A 69 -7.53 -4.38 -10.22
CA LEU A 69 -8.62 -5.30 -10.57
C LEU A 69 -8.98 -6.23 -9.41
N ALA A 70 -7.99 -6.80 -8.72
CA ALA A 70 -8.22 -7.69 -7.59
C ALA A 70 -8.84 -6.99 -6.37
N ASN A 71 -8.62 -5.68 -6.24
CA ASN A 71 -9.02 -4.88 -5.08
C ASN A 71 -10.19 -3.92 -5.37
N LEU A 72 -10.76 -3.98 -6.58
CA LEU A 72 -11.73 -3.00 -7.09
C LEU A 72 -12.95 -2.83 -6.18
N GLU A 73 -13.48 -3.93 -5.63
CA GLU A 73 -14.68 -3.93 -4.79
C GLU A 73 -14.52 -2.99 -3.58
N TRP A 74 -13.44 -3.17 -2.81
CA TRP A 74 -13.25 -2.35 -1.61
C TRP A 74 -12.64 -0.98 -1.92
N LEU A 75 -11.91 -0.84 -3.03
CA LEU A 75 -11.46 0.46 -3.50
C LEU A 75 -12.65 1.36 -3.82
N ALA A 76 -13.69 0.81 -4.45
CA ALA A 76 -14.91 1.56 -4.76
C ALA A 76 -15.62 2.02 -3.47
N ASP A 77 -15.77 1.13 -2.48
CA ASP A 77 -16.35 1.47 -1.18
C ASP A 77 -15.51 2.54 -0.47
N PHE A 78 -14.19 2.34 -0.38
CA PHE A 78 -13.26 3.25 0.28
C PHE A 78 -13.27 4.65 -0.35
N PHE A 79 -13.27 4.75 -1.67
CA PHE A 79 -13.32 6.04 -2.38
C PHE A 79 -14.66 6.72 -2.16
N THR A 80 -15.76 5.97 -2.19
CA THR A 80 -17.11 6.50 -1.93
C THR A 80 -17.25 7.02 -0.50
N GLU A 81 -16.79 6.26 0.49
CA GLU A 81 -16.86 6.62 1.91
C GLU A 81 -16.04 7.87 2.26
N ASN A 82 -14.95 8.13 1.51
CA ASN A 82 -14.07 9.27 1.72
C ASN A 82 -14.32 10.44 0.74
N ASP A 83 -15.44 10.43 0.00
CA ASP A 83 -15.81 11.46 -0.98
C ASP A 83 -14.72 11.72 -2.05
N ILE A 84 -14.09 10.63 -2.50
CA ILE A 84 -13.04 10.65 -3.53
C ILE A 84 -13.64 10.17 -4.85
N PRO A 85 -13.45 10.90 -5.97
CA PRO A 85 -13.89 10.45 -7.28
C PRO A 85 -13.24 9.11 -7.66
N ILE A 86 -14.06 8.13 -8.05
CA ILE A 86 -13.59 6.82 -8.53
C ILE A 86 -13.11 6.97 -9.97
N GLU A 87 -11.91 7.54 -10.12
CA GLU A 87 -11.25 7.74 -11.41
C GLU A 87 -9.97 6.93 -11.48
N GLU A 88 -9.70 6.30 -12.63
CA GLU A 88 -8.50 5.50 -12.85
C GLU A 88 -7.19 6.22 -12.45
N PRO A 89 -6.98 7.51 -12.77
CA PRO A 89 -5.77 8.23 -12.36
C PRO A 89 -5.62 8.36 -10.84
N LEU A 90 -6.72 8.45 -10.08
CA LEU A 90 -6.70 8.56 -8.63
C LEU A 90 -6.44 7.19 -7.99
N ILE A 91 -7.02 6.13 -8.54
CA ILE A 91 -6.78 4.75 -8.09
C ILE A 91 -5.30 4.38 -8.32
N ARG A 92 -4.74 4.70 -9.49
CA ARG A 92 -3.31 4.49 -9.78
C ARG A 92 -2.42 5.31 -8.84
N GLN A 93 -2.77 6.57 -8.58
CA GLN A 93 -2.05 7.39 -7.60
C GLN A 93 -2.08 6.78 -6.20
N PHE A 94 -3.22 6.24 -5.77
CA PHE A 94 -3.33 5.53 -4.50
C PHE A 94 -2.38 4.32 -4.45
N TYR A 95 -2.39 3.45 -5.48
CA TYR A 95 -1.45 2.33 -5.60
C TYR A 95 0.01 2.78 -5.50
N GLN A 96 0.39 3.81 -6.25
CA GLN A 96 1.76 4.34 -6.25
C GLN A 96 2.17 4.93 -4.89
N ALA A 97 1.22 5.46 -4.12
CA ALA A 97 1.49 5.97 -2.79
C ALA A 97 1.75 4.82 -1.80
N ILE A 98 0.89 3.79 -1.78
CA ILE A 98 1.03 2.65 -0.87
C ILE A 98 2.22 1.77 -1.24
N ASN A 99 2.48 1.53 -2.53
CA ASN A 99 3.52 0.61 -3.00
C ASN A 99 4.93 1.02 -2.54
N ARG A 100 5.19 2.32 -2.45
CA ARG A 100 6.47 2.87 -1.97
C ARG A 100 6.76 2.59 -0.49
N GLN A 101 5.74 2.22 0.28
CA GLN A 101 5.81 2.01 1.72
C GLN A 101 5.31 0.62 2.12
N ASP A 102 4.94 -0.20 1.13
CA ASP A 102 4.44 -1.54 1.36
C ASP A 102 5.57 -2.44 1.88
N TRP A 103 5.19 -3.51 2.56
CA TRP A 103 6.11 -4.39 3.27
C TRP A 103 5.60 -5.83 3.22
N ARG A 104 6.43 -6.79 3.64
CA ARG A 104 5.99 -8.17 3.86
C ARG A 104 6.41 -8.65 5.23
N CYS A 105 5.67 -9.60 5.81
CA CYS A 105 6.05 -10.24 7.07
C CYS A 105 7.47 -10.83 7.01
N THR A 106 7.89 -11.34 5.85
CA THR A 106 9.26 -11.82 5.62
C THR A 106 10.32 -10.72 5.73
N SER A 107 9.96 -9.46 5.50
CA SER A 107 10.83 -8.29 5.71
C SER A 107 10.93 -7.90 7.19
N CYS A 108 10.15 -8.50 8.08
CA CYS A 108 10.33 -8.34 9.52
C CYS A 108 11.51 -9.23 9.96
N ALA A 109 12.69 -8.65 10.16
CA ALA A 109 13.94 -9.38 10.46
C ALA A 109 13.95 -10.21 11.77
N GLY A 110 12.80 -10.39 12.42
CA GLY A 110 12.59 -11.27 13.58
C GLY A 110 11.49 -12.33 13.41
N CYS A 111 10.82 -12.41 12.25
CA CYS A 111 9.85 -13.48 11.95
C CYS A 111 10.56 -14.62 11.19
N MET A 112 11.41 -15.37 11.91
CA MET A 112 11.85 -16.72 11.50
C MET A 112 10.98 -17.78 12.16
#